data_AF-A0A6B3IDK3-F1
#
_entry.id   AF-A0A6B3IDK3-F1
#
_cell.length_a   1.000
_cell.length_b   1.000
_cell.length_c   1.000
_cell.angle_alpha   90.00
_cell.angle_beta   90.00
_cell.angle_gamma   90.00
#
_symmetry.space_group_name_H-M   'P 1'
#
loop_
_entity.id
_entity.type
_entity.pdbx_description
1 polymer ?
#
loop_
_entity_poly.entity_id
_entity_poly.type
_entity_poly.pdbx_seq_one_letter_code
_entity_poly.pdbx_strand_id
1 'polypeptide(L)'
;MNSRQRRGVILLLLSVLCAFGAFAGVLSVISDVNSKVGPEVTAYQLKSGVAPYTALRSGQFEKITMPKRWLSENAVTDLREVEGKIAVTELRAGSLLQSDMMVRKPELRAGEQEIAIMIDAATGVAGKITPGATVNIYATFAGEQQRENGEPAQSKVIVSNAK
;
A
#
# COMPACT_ATOMS: atom_id res chain seq x y z
N MET A 1 -72.79 -15.30 10.06
CA MET A 1 -71.69 -14.34 10.31
C MET A 1 -72.27 -12.93 10.37
N ASN A 2 -72.09 -12.21 11.48
CA ASN A 2 -72.72 -10.89 11.69
C ASN A 2 -72.10 -9.86 10.73
N SER A 3 -72.89 -8.92 10.19
CA SER A 3 -72.43 -7.96 9.16
C SER A 3 -71.23 -7.12 9.61
N ARG A 4 -71.14 -6.87 10.93
CA ARG A 4 -70.01 -6.21 11.60
C ARG A 4 -68.73 -7.05 11.62
N GLN A 5 -68.82 -8.36 11.86
CA GLN A 5 -67.66 -9.27 11.83
C GLN A 5 -67.09 -9.42 10.42
N ARG A 6 -67.94 -9.51 9.39
CA ARG A 6 -67.49 -9.61 7.99
C ARG A 6 -66.70 -8.38 7.54
N ARG A 7 -67.14 -7.18 7.96
CA ARG A 7 -66.42 -5.92 7.69
C ARG A 7 -65.07 -5.86 8.42
N GLY A 8 -65.02 -6.33 9.68
CA GLY A 8 -63.77 -6.41 10.44
C GLY A 8 -62.73 -7.35 9.81
N VAL A 9 -63.17 -8.53 9.36
CA VAL A 9 -62.30 -9.50 8.67
C VAL A 9 -61.76 -8.94 7.35
N ILE A 10 -62.58 -8.22 6.57
CA ILE A 10 -62.13 -7.59 5.32
C ILE A 10 -61.07 -6.52 5.59
N LEU A 11 -61.27 -5.67 6.59
CA LEU A 11 -60.28 -4.65 6.96
C LEU A 11 -58.98 -5.27 7.47
N LEU A 12 -59.06 -6.36 8.23
CA LEU A 12 -57.90 -7.09 8.69
C LEU A 12 -57.11 -7.72 7.54
N LEU A 13 -57.80 -8.36 6.58
CA LEU A 13 -57.17 -8.91 5.38
C LEU A 13 -56.52 -7.82 4.52
N LEU A 14 -57.20 -6.68 4.34
CA LEU A 14 -56.65 -5.54 3.60
C LEU A 14 -55.40 -4.97 4.30
N SER A 15 -55.42 -4.86 5.62
CA SER A 15 -54.26 -4.42 6.41
C SER A 15 -53.07 -5.37 6.26
N VAL A 16 -53.31 -6.69 6.32
CA VAL A 16 -52.28 -7.70 6.09
C VAL A 16 -51.71 -7.59 4.67
N LEU A 17 -52.55 -7.39 3.66
CA LEU A 17 -52.11 -7.22 2.28
C LEU A 17 -51.24 -5.97 2.11
N CYS A 18 -51.64 -4.84 2.70
CA CYS A 18 -50.84 -3.61 2.71
C CYS A 18 -49.49 -3.82 3.42
N ALA A 19 -49.46 -4.57 4.53
CA ALA A 19 -48.22 -4.89 5.24
C ALA A 19 -47.27 -5.73 4.37
N PHE A 20 -47.78 -6.73 3.65
CA PHE A 20 -46.98 -7.49 2.69
C PHE A 20 -46.47 -6.63 1.54
N GLY A 21 -47.31 -5.71 1.02
CA GLY A 21 -46.89 -4.77 -0.03
C GLY A 21 -45.75 -3.85 0.43
N ALA A 22 -45.86 -3.28 1.62
CA ALA A 22 -44.80 -2.46 2.22
C ALA A 22 -43.52 -3.27 2.46
N PHE A 23 -43.65 -4.50 3.00
CA PHE A 23 -42.52 -5.39 3.24
C PHE A 23 -41.78 -5.77 1.94
N ALA A 24 -42.52 -6.14 0.90
CA ALA A 24 -41.96 -6.43 -0.42
C ALA A 24 -41.27 -5.18 -1.02
N GLY A 25 -41.85 -4.00 -0.83
CA GLY A 25 -41.25 -2.73 -1.23
C GLY A 25 -39.89 -2.49 -0.57
N VAL A 26 -39.79 -2.69 0.75
CA VAL A 26 -38.53 -2.56 1.49
C VAL A 26 -37.48 -3.58 1.01
N LEU A 27 -37.87 -4.84 0.81
CA LEU A 27 -36.96 -5.86 0.27
C LEU A 27 -36.44 -5.50 -1.13
N SER A 28 -37.30 -4.93 -1.99
CA SER A 28 -36.89 -4.48 -3.31
C SER A 28 -35.82 -3.39 -3.26
N VAL A 29 -35.93 -2.44 -2.32
CA VAL A 29 -34.94 -1.36 -2.14
C VAL A 29 -33.62 -1.93 -1.62
N ILE A 30 -33.66 -2.82 -0.61
CA ILE A 30 -32.45 -3.44 -0.07
C ILE A 30 -31.73 -4.26 -1.14
N SER A 31 -32.47 -5.03 -1.94
CA SER A 31 -31.91 -5.82 -3.03
C SER A 31 -31.27 -4.96 -4.10
N ASP A 32 -31.90 -3.84 -4.48
CA ASP A 32 -31.35 -2.88 -5.44
C ASP A 32 -30.04 -2.25 -4.93
N VAL A 33 -30.00 -1.83 -3.66
CA VAL A 33 -28.78 -1.27 -3.04
C VAL A 33 -27.65 -2.31 -3.02
N ASN A 34 -27.93 -3.54 -2.58
CA ASN A 34 -26.93 -4.62 -2.57
C ASN A 34 -26.41 -4.93 -3.98
N SER A 35 -27.26 -4.89 -5.00
CA SER A 35 -26.85 -5.09 -6.39
C SER A 35 -25.89 -4.01 -6.91
N LYS A 36 -25.97 -2.78 -6.39
CA LYS A 36 -25.17 -1.63 -6.84
C LYS A 36 -23.76 -1.59 -6.24
N VAL A 37 -23.60 -2.11 -5.02
CA VAL A 37 -22.33 -2.11 -4.28
C VAL A 37 -21.50 -3.38 -4.53
N GLY A 38 -22.15 -4.48 -4.93
CA GLY A 38 -21.48 -5.73 -5.25
C GLY A 38 -20.98 -6.49 -4.01
N PRO A 39 -20.18 -7.55 -4.19
CA PRO A 39 -19.71 -8.36 -3.08
C PRO A 39 -18.76 -7.57 -2.17
N GLU A 40 -18.82 -7.87 -0.89
CA GLU A 40 -17.87 -7.35 0.09
C GLU A 40 -16.53 -8.09 0.01
N VAL A 41 -15.44 -7.33 0.18
CA VAL A 41 -14.07 -7.83 0.17
C VAL A 41 -13.33 -7.36 1.40
N THR A 42 -12.32 -8.15 1.79
CA THR A 42 -11.40 -7.78 2.86
C THR A 42 -10.38 -6.77 2.36
N ALA A 43 -10.16 -5.72 3.15
CA ALA A 43 -9.05 -4.81 2.98
C ALA A 43 -8.39 -4.52 4.33
N TYR A 44 -7.26 -3.83 4.31
CA TYR A 44 -6.49 -3.50 5.50
C TYR A 44 -6.30 -2.00 5.65
N GLN A 45 -6.51 -1.51 6.87
CA GLN A 45 -6.39 -0.10 7.23
C GLN A 45 -5.32 0.08 8.30
N LEU A 46 -4.62 1.21 8.31
CA LEU A 46 -3.61 1.49 9.32
C LEU A 46 -4.23 1.88 10.67
N LYS A 47 -3.84 1.19 11.76
CA LYS A 47 -4.24 1.52 13.13
C LYS A 47 -3.57 2.79 13.66
N SER A 48 -2.35 3.04 13.22
CA SER A 48 -1.52 4.16 13.65
C SER A 48 -0.69 4.68 12.49
N GLY A 49 -0.17 5.91 12.62
CA GLY A 49 0.78 6.44 11.65
C GLY A 49 2.05 5.59 11.57
N VAL A 50 2.64 5.49 10.38
CA VAL A 50 3.93 4.84 10.12
C VAL A 50 4.82 5.84 9.39
N ALA A 51 6.00 6.09 9.95
CA ALA A 51 6.96 7.00 9.35
C ALA A 51 7.54 6.43 8.04
N PRO A 52 8.01 7.28 7.11
CA PRO A 52 8.71 6.82 5.91
C PRO A 52 9.88 5.87 6.24
N TYR A 53 10.16 4.94 5.34
CA TYR A 53 11.26 3.97 5.43
C TYR A 53 11.21 3.06 6.67
N THR A 54 10.06 2.98 7.33
CA THR A 54 9.85 2.11 8.49
C THR A 54 9.36 0.74 8.05
N ALA A 55 9.86 -0.31 8.71
CA ALA A 55 9.42 -1.69 8.46
C ALA A 55 7.95 -1.86 8.81
N LEU A 56 7.20 -2.44 7.87
CA LEU A 56 5.79 -2.72 8.04
C LEU A 56 5.59 -4.06 8.75
N ARG A 57 4.63 -4.11 9.67
CA ARG A 57 4.31 -5.29 10.48
C ARG A 57 2.81 -5.53 10.48
N SER A 58 2.39 -6.79 10.37
CA SER A 58 0.96 -7.16 10.31
C SER A 58 0.13 -6.61 11.47
N GLY A 59 0.73 -6.41 12.66
CA GLY A 59 0.05 -5.83 13.83
C GLY A 59 -0.37 -4.36 13.68
N GLN A 60 0.25 -3.61 12.76
CA GLN A 60 -0.06 -2.20 12.49
C GLN A 60 -1.37 -2.00 11.71
N PHE A 61 -1.94 -3.08 11.20
CA PHE A 61 -3.11 -3.04 10.34
C PHE A 61 -4.33 -3.66 11.04
N GLU A 62 -5.49 -3.12 10.73
CA GLU A 62 -6.78 -3.69 11.08
C GLU A 62 -7.50 -4.18 9.82
N LYS A 63 -8.21 -5.30 9.97
CA LYS A 63 -9.00 -5.89 8.90
C LYS A 63 -10.32 -5.14 8.81
N ILE A 64 -10.64 -4.62 7.64
CA ILE A 64 -11.93 -4.00 7.35
C ILE A 64 -12.61 -4.72 6.19
N THR A 65 -13.92 -4.55 6.11
CA THR A 65 -14.73 -5.08 5.02
C THR A 65 -15.38 -3.91 4.29
N MET A 66 -15.32 -3.93 2.96
CA MET A 66 -15.96 -2.91 2.13
C MET A 66 -16.43 -3.49 0.79
N PRO A 67 -17.37 -2.83 0.10
CA PRO A 67 -17.78 -3.29 -1.21
C PRO A 67 -16.63 -3.26 -2.22
N LYS A 68 -16.48 -4.32 -3.02
CA LYS A 68 -15.40 -4.46 -4.02
C LYS A 68 -15.30 -3.26 -4.96
N ARG A 69 -16.44 -2.63 -5.27
CA ARG A 69 -16.51 -1.47 -6.16
C ARG A 69 -15.76 -0.24 -5.63
N TRP A 70 -15.53 -0.15 -4.32
CA TRP A 70 -14.81 0.96 -3.68
C TRP A 70 -13.34 0.61 -3.39
N LEU A 71 -12.97 -0.66 -3.54
CA LEU A 71 -11.60 -1.10 -3.36
C LEU A 71 -10.75 -0.60 -4.53
N SER A 72 -9.64 0.09 -4.25
CA SER A 72 -8.66 0.40 -5.28
C SER A 72 -8.02 -0.87 -5.82
N GLU A 73 -7.63 -0.88 -7.10
CA GLU A 73 -7.03 -2.05 -7.76
C GLU A 73 -5.72 -2.50 -7.10
N ASN A 74 -4.98 -1.56 -6.52
CA ASN A 74 -3.72 -1.76 -5.80
C ASN A 74 -3.91 -1.99 -4.28
N ALA A 75 -5.15 -2.10 -3.80
CA ALA A 75 -5.39 -2.30 -2.37
C ALA A 75 -4.93 -3.69 -1.92
N VAL A 76 -4.26 -3.74 -0.78
CA VAL A 76 -3.78 -5.01 -0.21
C VAL A 76 -4.95 -5.77 0.40
N THR A 77 -5.15 -7.00 -0.05
CA THR A 77 -6.19 -7.91 0.45
C THR A 77 -5.61 -9.06 1.28
N ASP A 78 -4.29 -9.17 1.33
CA ASP A 78 -3.56 -10.18 2.10
C ASP A 78 -2.33 -9.56 2.80
N LEU A 79 -2.28 -9.64 4.13
CA LEU A 79 -1.17 -9.09 4.92
C LEU A 79 0.18 -9.78 4.67
N ARG A 80 0.20 -10.97 4.06
CA ARG A 80 1.46 -11.61 3.63
C ARG A 80 2.26 -10.74 2.67
N GLU A 81 1.58 -9.87 1.92
CA GLU A 81 2.24 -8.92 1.01
C GLU A 81 3.11 -7.88 1.71
N VAL A 82 2.92 -7.68 3.02
CA VAL A 82 3.63 -6.69 3.81
C VAL A 82 4.98 -7.20 4.33
N GLU A 83 5.16 -8.52 4.35
CA GLU A 83 6.36 -9.13 4.92
C GLU A 83 7.63 -8.69 4.18
N GLY A 84 8.63 -8.24 4.95
CA GLY A 84 9.90 -7.75 4.41
C GLY A 84 9.82 -6.41 3.68
N LYS A 85 8.69 -5.69 3.76
CA LYS A 85 8.53 -4.37 3.14
C LYS A 85 8.65 -3.21 4.12
N ILE A 86 9.01 -2.06 3.57
CA ILE A 86 9.09 -0.77 4.26
C ILE A 86 8.10 0.22 3.62
N ALA A 87 7.64 1.19 4.39
CA ALA A 87 6.84 2.31 3.87
C ALA A 87 7.69 3.20 2.96
N VAL A 88 7.16 3.59 1.80
CA VAL A 88 7.83 4.55 0.89
C VAL A 88 7.63 5.99 1.38
N THR A 89 6.44 6.27 1.91
CA THR A 89 6.03 7.61 2.38
C THR A 89 5.49 7.54 3.80
N GLU A 90 5.08 8.68 4.35
CA GLU A 90 4.39 8.71 5.64
C GLU A 90 2.98 8.15 5.46
N LEU A 91 2.67 7.07 6.17
CA LEU A 91 1.34 6.47 6.16
C LEU A 91 0.56 6.97 7.37
N ARG A 92 -0.66 7.48 7.14
CA ARG A 92 -1.48 8.02 8.23
C ARG A 92 -2.45 6.97 8.77
N ALA A 93 -2.75 7.05 10.07
CA ALA A 93 -3.80 6.25 10.69
C ALA A 93 -5.11 6.41 9.91
N GLY A 94 -5.86 5.31 9.74
CA GLY A 94 -7.08 5.29 8.95
C GLY A 94 -6.86 5.22 7.43
N SER A 95 -5.62 5.22 6.92
CA SER A 95 -5.40 5.06 5.47
C SER A 95 -5.56 3.59 5.06
N LEU A 96 -6.14 3.37 3.87
CA LEU A 96 -6.20 2.05 3.26
C LEU A 96 -4.79 1.65 2.82
N LEU A 97 -4.38 0.42 3.12
CA LEU A 97 -3.09 -0.10 2.69
C LEU A 97 -3.12 -0.43 1.20
N GLN A 98 -2.18 0.13 0.45
CA GLN A 98 -2.01 -0.10 -0.98
C GLN A 98 -0.59 -0.61 -1.29
N SER A 99 -0.45 -1.39 -2.36
CA SER A 99 0.79 -2.08 -2.71
C SER A 99 1.94 -1.15 -3.14
N ASP A 100 1.61 0.03 -3.68
CA ASP A 100 2.53 1.08 -4.12
C ASP A 100 3.06 1.95 -2.96
N MET A 101 2.41 1.89 -1.80
CA MET A 101 2.87 2.57 -0.58
C MET A 101 4.06 1.85 0.10
N MET A 102 4.42 0.67 -0.41
CA MET A 102 5.41 -0.20 0.21
C MET A 102 6.37 -0.83 -0.80
N VAL A 103 7.65 -0.90 -0.43
CA VAL A 103 8.70 -1.53 -1.25
C VAL A 103 9.43 -2.57 -0.42
N ARG A 104 10.05 -3.55 -1.08
CA ARG A 104 10.94 -4.48 -0.37
C ARG A 104 12.04 -3.66 0.30
N LYS A 105 12.32 -3.99 1.56
CA LYS A 105 13.46 -3.42 2.25
C LYS A 105 14.72 -3.72 1.41
N PRO A 106 15.53 -2.71 1.09
CA PRO A 106 16.85 -2.95 0.52
C PRO A 106 17.63 -3.90 1.44
N GLU A 107 18.11 -5.01 0.89
CA GLU A 107 18.90 -5.99 1.64
C GLU A 107 20.38 -5.68 1.43
N LEU A 108 21.13 -5.54 2.53
CA LEU A 108 22.58 -5.58 2.54
C LEU A 108 22.99 -6.98 2.97
N ARG A 109 23.66 -7.72 2.09
CA ARG A 109 24.23 -9.03 2.41
C ARG A 109 25.49 -8.85 3.25
N ALA A 110 25.90 -9.91 3.94
CA ALA A 110 27.16 -9.91 4.68
C ALA A 110 28.32 -9.59 3.72
N GLY A 111 29.08 -8.53 4.02
CA GLY A 111 30.17 -8.04 3.18
C GLY A 111 29.78 -6.94 2.18
N GLU A 112 28.49 -6.62 2.02
CA GLU A 112 28.04 -5.47 1.23
C GLU A 112 28.04 -4.18 2.07
N GLN A 113 28.29 -3.05 1.43
CA GLN A 113 28.26 -1.72 2.05
C GLN A 113 27.32 -0.80 1.26
N GLU A 114 26.47 -0.06 1.96
CA GLU A 114 25.62 0.98 1.37
C GLU A 114 26.39 2.30 1.30
N ILE A 115 26.35 2.95 0.13
CA ILE A 115 27.03 4.22 -0.11
C ILE A 115 26.00 5.20 -0.68
N ALA A 116 25.75 6.30 0.02
CA ALA A 116 24.93 7.41 -0.46
C ALA A 116 25.82 8.61 -0.80
N ILE A 117 25.85 9.00 -2.07
CA ILE A 117 26.62 10.16 -2.55
C ILE A 117 25.65 11.23 -3.01
N MET A 118 25.59 12.35 -2.28
CA MET A 118 24.86 13.52 -2.74
C MET A 118 25.72 14.28 -3.76
N ILE A 119 25.22 14.43 -4.99
CA ILE A 119 25.90 15.17 -6.06
C ILE A 119 25.25 16.55 -6.18
N ASP A 120 26.03 17.61 -5.97
CA ASP A 120 25.64 18.97 -6.35
C ASP A 120 26.24 19.29 -7.73
N ALA A 121 25.38 19.53 -8.71
CA ALA A 121 25.75 19.59 -10.12
C ALA A 121 26.43 20.89 -10.56
N ALA A 122 26.63 21.87 -9.66
CA ALA A 122 27.04 23.22 -10.05
C ALA A 122 28.45 23.29 -10.68
N THR A 123 29.42 22.52 -10.18
CA THR A 123 30.83 22.64 -10.63
C THR A 123 31.46 21.34 -11.09
N GLY A 124 31.03 20.17 -10.59
CA GLY A 124 31.72 18.89 -10.86
C GLY A 124 31.29 18.18 -12.15
N VAL A 125 30.07 18.42 -12.64
CA VAL A 125 29.49 17.64 -13.76
C VAL A 125 28.77 18.51 -14.80
N ALA A 126 28.78 19.83 -14.64
CA ALA A 126 28.19 20.81 -15.56
C ALA A 126 26.74 20.47 -15.96
N GLY A 127 25.93 19.96 -15.03
CA GLY A 127 24.55 19.55 -15.29
C GLY A 127 24.37 18.33 -16.22
N LYS A 128 25.45 17.61 -16.59
CA LYS A 128 25.36 16.43 -17.47
C LYS A 128 24.80 15.18 -16.79
N ILE A 129 24.70 15.18 -15.46
CA ILE A 129 24.08 14.11 -14.68
C ILE A 129 22.71 14.60 -14.22
N THR A 130 21.68 13.83 -14.57
CA THR A 130 20.27 14.08 -14.21
C THR A 130 19.72 12.90 -13.41
N PRO A 131 18.59 13.06 -12.68
CA PRO A 131 17.92 11.94 -12.04
C PRO A 131 17.65 10.79 -13.03
N GLY A 132 18.10 9.58 -12.67
CA GLY A 132 18.02 8.38 -13.52
C GLY A 132 19.21 8.18 -14.48
N ALA A 133 20.21 9.07 -14.47
CA ALA A 133 21.45 8.87 -15.20
C ALA A 133 22.28 7.73 -14.60
N THR A 134 22.98 6.98 -15.45
CA THR A 134 23.83 5.87 -15.03
C THR A 134 25.29 6.31 -14.95
N VAL A 135 25.99 5.97 -13.86
CA VAL A 135 27.38 6.40 -13.58
C VAL A 135 28.30 5.24 -13.21
N ASN A 136 29.60 5.45 -13.33
CA ASN A 136 30.62 4.53 -12.79
C ASN A 136 31.31 5.17 -11.59
N ILE A 137 31.46 4.42 -10.51
CA ILE A 137 32.11 4.88 -9.27
C ILE A 137 33.53 4.31 -9.24
N TYR A 138 34.52 5.21 -9.22
CA TYR A 138 35.92 4.88 -9.05
C TYR A 138 36.35 5.24 -7.63
N ALA A 139 37.10 4.34 -6.97
CA ALA A 139 37.77 4.65 -5.72
C ALA A 139 39.28 4.59 -5.91
N THR A 140 39.97 5.53 -5.29
CA THR A 140 41.43 5.61 -5.29
C THR A 140 41.94 5.17 -3.93
N PHE A 141 42.76 4.12 -3.92
CA PHE A 141 43.42 3.59 -2.74
C PHE A 141 44.84 4.13 -2.69
N ALA A 142 45.20 4.73 -1.56
CA ALA A 142 46.56 5.20 -1.33
C ALA A 142 47.54 4.02 -1.28
N GLY A 143 48.67 4.16 -1.96
CA GLY A 143 49.76 3.20 -1.89
C GLY A 143 50.58 3.36 -0.61
N GLU A 144 51.23 2.30 -0.16
CA GLU A 144 52.12 2.34 1.02
C GLU A 144 53.46 2.98 0.64
N GLN A 145 53.52 4.31 0.61
CA GLN A 145 54.72 5.06 0.18
C GLN A 145 55.96 4.86 1.07
N GLN A 146 55.84 4.18 2.22
CA GLN A 146 56.89 4.15 3.25
C GLN A 146 57.73 2.86 3.27
N ARG A 147 57.49 1.92 2.34
CA ARG A 147 58.31 0.70 2.18
C ARG A 147 59.03 0.74 0.83
N GLU A 148 60.30 0.34 0.78
CA GLU A 148 61.10 0.27 -0.46
C GLU A 148 60.46 -0.62 -1.56
N ASN A 149 59.51 -1.49 -1.18
CA ASN A 149 58.66 -2.30 -2.07
C ASN A 149 57.15 -2.03 -1.87
N GLY A 150 56.77 -0.79 -1.53
CA GLY A 150 55.38 -0.42 -1.29
C GLY A 150 54.53 -0.43 -2.56
N GLU A 151 53.28 -0.93 -2.46
CA GLU A 151 52.35 -0.93 -3.59
C GLU A 151 52.03 0.52 -4.03
N PRO A 152 52.01 0.82 -5.34
CA PRO A 152 51.65 2.14 -5.83
C PRO A 152 50.18 2.44 -5.55
N ALA A 153 49.81 3.73 -5.51
CA ALA A 153 48.40 4.12 -5.44
C ALA A 153 47.64 3.58 -6.65
N GLN A 154 46.44 3.03 -6.42
CA GLN A 154 45.62 2.43 -7.48
C GLN A 154 44.22 3.02 -7.49
N SER A 155 43.73 3.34 -8.68
CA SER A 155 42.31 3.66 -8.89
C SER A 155 41.60 2.45 -9.49
N LYS A 156 40.47 2.05 -8.91
CA LYS A 156 39.68 0.90 -9.37
C LYS A 156 38.22 1.31 -9.51
N VAL A 157 37.55 0.79 -10.53
CA VAL A 157 36.08 0.84 -10.60
C VAL A 157 35.53 -0.05 -9.49
N ILE A 158 34.75 0.52 -8.60
CA ILE A 158 34.12 -0.22 -7.49
C ILE A 158 32.68 -0.56 -7.83
N VAL A 159 31.99 0.34 -8.56
CA VAL A 159 30.62 0.11 -9.01
C VAL A 159 30.49 0.54 -10.46
N SER A 160 30.13 -0.40 -11.31
CA SER A 160 29.86 -0.17 -12.73
C SER A 160 28.37 0.04 -12.93
N ASN A 161 27.99 1.03 -13.73
CA ASN A 161 26.60 1.31 -14.12
C ASN A 161 25.64 1.48 -12.93
N ALA A 162 26.05 2.22 -11.90
CA ALA A 162 25.17 2.63 -10.81
C ALA A 162 24.04 3.50 -11.36
N LYS A 163 22.80 3.25 -10.90
CA LYS A 163 21.57 3.93 -11.34
C LYS A 163 21.01 4.83 -10.25
#